data_AF-A0A424LJJ9-F1
#
_entry.id   AF-A0A424LJJ9-F1
#
_cell.length_a   1.000
_cell.length_b   1.000
_cell.length_c   1.000
_cell.angle_alpha   90.00
_cell.angle_beta   90.00
_cell.angle_gamma   90.00
#
_symmetry.space_group_name_H-M   'P 1'
#
loop_
_entity.id
_entity.type
_entity.pdbx_description
1 polymer ?
#
loop_
_entity_poly.entity_id
_entity_poly.type
_entity_poly.pdbx_seq_one_letter_code
_entity_poly.pdbx_strand_id
1 'polypeptide(L)'
;MKYIITLFFGMILLISCAEKLVEEPDNLIPKEKMTKILHDLAILNASKSLTGNKFKDSGIEVMEFLYEKYDIDSTQFAQSDLYYASIPLEYQSIYEHLERRIQVQKDTMEAIGKRRNDSIREANKIRSDSLKAIKEAKENESTPSP
;
A
#
# COMPACT_ATOMS: atom_id res chain seq x y z
N MET A 1 -23.34 -0.80 55.17
CA MET A 1 -22.28 -1.81 54.96
C MET A 1 -22.40 -2.51 53.61
N LYS A 2 -23.53 -3.16 53.28
CA LYS A 2 -23.71 -3.91 52.02
C LYS A 2 -23.49 -3.08 50.74
N TYR A 3 -23.98 -1.84 50.71
CA TYR A 3 -23.80 -0.90 49.58
C TYR A 3 -22.37 -0.38 49.41
N ILE A 4 -21.61 -0.28 50.49
CA ILE A 4 -20.20 0.15 50.47
C ILE A 4 -19.33 -0.99 49.92
N ILE A 5 -19.64 -2.24 50.29
CA ILE A 5 -18.94 -3.42 49.78
C ILE A 5 -19.21 -3.61 48.28
N THR A 6 -20.45 -3.44 47.81
CA THR A 6 -20.74 -3.50 46.36
C THR A 6 -20.10 -2.35 45.58
N LEU A 7 -20.03 -1.15 46.14
CA LEU A 7 -19.37 -0.01 45.50
C LEU A 7 -17.85 -0.19 45.44
N PHE A 8 -17.25 -0.75 46.50
CA PHE A 8 -15.82 -1.09 46.52
C PHE A 8 -15.48 -2.20 45.53
N PHE A 9 -16.32 -3.24 45.43
CA PHE A 9 -16.15 -4.32 44.45
C PHE A 9 -16.33 -3.82 43.00
N GLY A 10 -17.25 -2.88 42.77
CA GLY A 10 -17.40 -2.20 41.49
C GLY A 10 -16.18 -1.33 41.12
N MET A 11 -15.55 -0.67 42.10
CA MET A 11 -14.35 0.14 41.88
C MET A 11 -13.12 -0.72 41.50
N ILE A 12 -12.97 -1.91 42.10
CA ILE A 12 -11.86 -2.84 41.78
C ILE A 12 -11.95 -3.35 40.34
N LEU A 13 -13.17 -3.59 39.83
CA LEU A 13 -13.39 -3.98 38.43
C LEU A 13 -12.96 -2.91 37.42
N LEU A 14 -12.97 -1.63 37.80
CA LEU A 14 -12.54 -0.53 36.92
C LEU A 14 -11.00 -0.42 36.81
N ILE A 15 -10.25 -0.91 37.80
CA ILE A 15 -8.79 -0.80 37.84
C ILE A 15 -8.12 -1.96 37.07
N SER A 16 -8.80 -3.10 36.93
CA SER A 16 -8.29 -4.28 36.22
C SER A 16 -8.12 -4.10 34.70
N CYS A 17 -8.59 -2.99 34.12
CA CYS A 17 -8.57 -2.75 32.68
C CYS A 17 -7.36 -1.90 32.20
N ALA A 18 -6.41 -1.60 33.10
CA ALA A 18 -5.31 -0.68 32.83
C ALA A 18 -3.92 -1.36 32.80
N GLU A 19 -3.87 -2.68 32.73
CA GLU A 19 -2.61 -3.42 32.59
C GLU A 19 -2.19 -3.43 31.11
N LYS A 20 -0.91 -3.16 30.83
CA LYS A 20 -0.36 -3.30 29.48
C LYS A 20 -0.52 -4.77 29.08
N LEU A 21 -1.37 -5.04 28.10
CA LEU A 21 -1.69 -6.41 27.66
C LEU A 21 -0.46 -7.16 27.15
N VAL A 22 0.53 -6.44 26.61
CA VAL A 22 1.78 -6.98 26.08
C VAL A 22 2.92 -6.05 26.48
N GLU A 23 4.02 -6.64 26.99
CA GLU A 23 5.24 -5.90 27.29
C GLU A 23 6.01 -5.53 26.02
N GLU A 24 6.78 -4.45 26.09
CA GLU A 24 7.61 -4.02 24.97
C GLU A 24 8.80 -4.97 24.79
N PRO A 25 8.97 -5.60 23.62
CA PRO A 25 10.09 -6.50 23.38
C PRO A 25 11.40 -5.71 23.23
N ASP A 26 12.51 -6.24 23.78
CA ASP A 26 13.83 -5.60 23.72
C ASP A 26 14.32 -5.32 22.30
N ASN A 27 13.87 -6.13 21.34
CA ASN A 27 14.21 -6.05 19.92
C ASN A 27 13.05 -5.47 19.08
N LEU A 28 12.21 -4.60 19.64
CA LEU A 28 11.06 -4.01 18.94
C LEU A 28 11.47 -3.40 17.57
N ILE A 29 10.77 -3.81 16.51
CA ILE A 29 10.90 -3.21 15.19
C ILE A 29 10.33 -1.78 15.25
N PRO A 30 11.10 -0.73 14.95
CA PRO A 30 10.60 0.64 14.98
C PRO A 30 9.37 0.84 14.07
N LYS A 31 8.43 1.70 14.46
CA LYS A 31 7.16 1.95 13.73
C LYS A 31 7.38 2.22 12.24
N GLU A 32 8.32 3.10 11.89
CA GLU A 32 8.63 3.41 10.49
C GLU A 32 9.19 2.20 9.73
N LYS A 33 9.97 1.33 10.38
CA LYS A 33 10.47 0.08 9.80
C LYS A 33 9.31 -0.90 9.62
N MET A 34 8.43 -1.03 10.61
CA MET A 34 7.22 -1.86 10.54
C MET A 34 6.29 -1.41 9.40
N THR A 35 6.03 -0.11 9.25
CA THR A 35 5.24 0.44 8.13
C THR A 35 5.82 0.03 6.77
N LYS A 36 7.15 0.03 6.61
CA LYS A 36 7.81 -0.40 5.37
C LYS A 36 7.69 -1.90 5.14
N ILE A 37 7.87 -2.71 6.18
CA ILE A 37 7.70 -4.17 6.13
C ILE A 37 6.27 -4.52 5.69
N LEU A 38 5.26 -3.95 6.36
CA LEU A 38 3.86 -4.20 6.04
C LEU A 38 3.47 -3.70 4.65
N HIS A 39 4.04 -2.58 4.21
CA HIS A 39 3.86 -2.08 2.84
C HIS A 39 4.37 -3.11 1.82
N ASP A 40 5.60 -3.59 1.98
CA ASP A 40 6.18 -4.55 1.05
C ASP A 40 5.48 -5.92 1.12
N LEU A 41 5.06 -6.35 2.30
CA LEU A 41 4.20 -7.52 2.49
C LEU A 41 2.90 -7.39 1.68
N ALA A 42 2.24 -6.23 1.75
CA ALA A 42 1.02 -5.99 0.98
C ALA A 42 1.26 -6.05 -0.53
N ILE A 43 2.33 -5.43 -1.03
CA ILE A 43 2.70 -5.46 -2.45
C ILE A 43 3.06 -6.87 -2.92
N LEU A 44 3.85 -7.62 -2.15
CA LEU A 44 4.24 -9.00 -2.47
C LEU A 44 3.03 -9.94 -2.46
N ASN A 45 2.14 -9.82 -1.48
CA ASN A 45 0.92 -10.63 -1.42
C ASN A 45 -0.02 -10.32 -2.59
N ALA A 46 -0.20 -9.04 -2.94
CA ALA A 46 -0.97 -8.66 -4.12
C ALA A 46 -0.35 -9.22 -5.41
N SER A 47 0.98 -9.15 -5.53
CA SER A 47 1.72 -9.69 -6.68
C SER A 47 1.57 -11.21 -6.78
N LYS A 48 1.69 -11.93 -5.66
CA LYS A 48 1.49 -13.38 -5.55
C LYS A 48 0.07 -13.77 -5.97
N SER A 49 -0.94 -13.02 -5.53
CA SER A 49 -2.34 -13.24 -5.89
C SER A 49 -2.58 -13.04 -7.40
N LEU A 50 -1.96 -12.05 -8.03
CA LEU A 50 -2.14 -11.73 -9.45
C LEU A 50 -1.38 -12.66 -10.41
N THR A 51 -0.22 -13.18 -10.00
CA THR A 51 0.69 -13.91 -10.89
C THR A 51 0.56 -15.44 -10.81
N GLY A 52 -0.23 -15.95 -9.87
CA GLY A 52 -0.56 -17.38 -9.76
C GLY A 52 0.68 -18.27 -9.69
N ASN A 53 0.79 -19.24 -10.61
CA ASN A 53 1.91 -20.20 -10.62
C ASN A 53 3.26 -19.53 -10.91
N LYS A 54 3.31 -18.40 -11.63
CA LYS A 54 4.57 -17.71 -11.92
C LYS A 54 5.29 -17.21 -10.67
N PHE A 55 4.54 -16.84 -9.64
CA PHE A 55 5.13 -16.49 -8.34
C PHE A 55 5.75 -17.71 -7.67
N LYS A 56 5.05 -18.85 -7.70
CA LYS A 56 5.55 -20.10 -7.12
C LYS A 56 6.82 -20.58 -7.83
N ASP A 57 6.85 -20.46 -9.15
CA ASP A 57 8.01 -20.85 -9.98
C ASP A 57 9.26 -19.99 -9.69
N SER A 58 9.09 -18.79 -9.11
CA SER A 58 10.22 -17.94 -8.70
C SER A 58 10.98 -18.48 -7.48
N GLY A 59 10.38 -19.42 -6.72
CA GLY A 59 10.95 -19.93 -5.48
C GLY A 59 10.97 -18.93 -4.32
N ILE A 60 10.38 -17.75 -4.48
CA ILE A 60 10.38 -16.71 -3.45
C ILE A 60 9.32 -17.01 -2.39
N GLU A 61 9.76 -17.19 -1.15
CA GLU A 61 8.90 -17.17 0.03
C GLU A 61 8.83 -15.75 0.61
N VAL A 62 7.62 -15.21 0.70
CA VAL A 62 7.38 -13.78 1.00
C VAL A 62 7.99 -13.37 2.33
N MET A 63 7.73 -14.14 3.39
CA MET A 63 8.24 -13.79 4.73
C MET A 63 9.75 -13.95 4.83
N GLU A 64 10.32 -15.00 4.23
CA GLU A 64 11.77 -15.22 4.22
C GLU A 64 12.50 -14.07 3.50
N PHE A 65 11.99 -13.65 2.34
CA PHE A 65 12.48 -12.49 1.62
C PHE A 65 12.40 -11.20 2.47
N LEU A 66 11.30 -11.00 3.21
CA LEU A 66 11.13 -9.81 4.05
C LEU A 66 12.10 -9.80 5.24
N TYR A 67 12.32 -10.96 5.86
CA TYR A 67 13.27 -11.11 6.95
C TYR A 67 14.69 -10.74 6.51
N GLU A 68 15.13 -11.27 5.37
CA GLU A 68 16.42 -10.93 4.78
C GLU A 68 16.52 -9.45 4.40
N LYS A 69 15.50 -8.91 3.69
CA LYS A 69 15.49 -7.52 3.23
C LYS A 69 15.58 -6.50 4.35
N TYR A 70 14.94 -6.79 5.49
CA TYR A 70 14.84 -5.86 6.60
C TYR A 70 15.82 -6.17 7.74
N ASP A 71 16.62 -7.22 7.64
CA ASP A 71 17.52 -7.67 8.71
C ASP A 71 16.75 -7.84 10.03
N ILE A 72 15.75 -8.73 9.99
CA ILE A 72 14.91 -9.13 11.12
C ILE A 72 14.69 -10.64 11.07
N ASP A 73 14.33 -11.25 12.20
CA ASP A 73 13.89 -12.64 12.24
C ASP A 73 12.37 -12.77 12.48
N SER A 74 11.88 -14.00 12.36
CA SER A 74 10.46 -14.33 12.53
C SER A 74 9.92 -14.04 13.93
N THR A 75 10.75 -14.21 14.96
CA THR A 75 10.39 -13.99 16.36
C THR A 75 10.30 -12.50 16.64
N GLN A 76 11.28 -11.73 16.20
CA GLN A 76 11.30 -10.27 16.27
C GLN A 76 10.06 -9.66 15.59
N PHE A 77 9.73 -10.15 14.39
CA PHE A 77 8.52 -9.71 13.68
C PHE A 77 7.25 -10.02 14.47
N ALA A 78 7.06 -11.28 14.89
CA ALA A 78 5.86 -11.70 15.60
C ALA A 78 5.66 -10.98 16.93
N GLN A 79 6.74 -10.78 17.70
CA GLN A 79 6.70 -10.04 18.97
C GLN A 79 6.38 -8.57 18.76
N SER A 80 6.99 -7.94 17.73
CA SER A 80 6.73 -6.53 17.41
C SER A 80 5.30 -6.32 16.91
N ASP A 81 4.80 -7.21 16.06
CA ASP A 81 3.42 -7.18 15.56
C ASP A 81 2.41 -7.34 16.71
N LEU A 82 2.65 -8.31 17.60
CA LEU A 82 1.83 -8.52 18.80
C LEU A 82 1.85 -7.30 19.74
N TYR A 83 3.01 -6.70 19.96
CA TYR A 83 3.13 -5.48 20.76
C TYR A 83 2.30 -4.34 20.17
N TYR A 84 2.43 -4.05 18.87
CA TYR A 84 1.64 -2.99 18.25
C TYR A 84 0.15 -3.31 18.25
N ALA A 85 -0.24 -4.55 17.96
CA ALA A 85 -1.64 -4.99 18.01
C ALA A 85 -2.27 -4.81 19.39
N SER A 86 -1.47 -4.83 20.46
CA SER A 86 -1.94 -4.57 21.84
C SER A 86 -2.23 -3.10 22.13
N ILE A 87 -1.76 -2.17 21.26
CA ILE A 87 -1.92 -0.72 21.40
C ILE A 87 -2.66 -0.17 20.16
N PRO A 88 -4.00 -0.19 20.14
CA PRO A 88 -4.79 0.08 18.93
C PRO A 88 -4.46 1.39 18.22
N LEU A 89 -4.25 2.48 18.98
CA LEU A 89 -3.92 3.79 18.41
C LEU A 89 -2.55 3.79 17.71
N GLU A 90 -1.58 3.06 18.25
CA GLU A 90 -0.27 2.95 17.61
C GLU A 90 -0.34 2.10 16.34
N TYR A 91 -1.05 0.97 16.40
CA TYR A 91 -1.19 0.11 15.24
C TYR A 91 -1.96 0.80 14.11
N GLN A 92 -3.03 1.52 14.46
CA GLN A 92 -3.76 2.37 13.52
C GLN A 92 -2.82 3.37 12.84
N SER A 93 -1.95 4.06 13.59
CA SER A 93 -1.00 5.01 13.00
C SER A 93 -0.04 4.37 11.99
N ILE A 94 0.38 3.11 12.23
CA ILE A 94 1.22 2.35 11.30
C ILE A 94 0.46 2.09 9.99
N TYR A 95 -0.81 1.68 10.06
CA TYR A 95 -1.65 1.43 8.90
C TYR A 95 -2.03 2.71 8.14
N GLU A 96 -2.32 3.81 8.83
CA GLU A 96 -2.59 5.10 8.19
C GLU A 96 -1.37 5.61 7.41
N HIS A 97 -0.16 5.42 7.95
CA HIS A 97 1.07 5.75 7.23
C HIS A 97 1.30 4.82 6.03
N LEU A 98 1.01 3.53 6.17
CA LEU A 98 1.06 2.56 5.07
C LEU A 98 0.09 2.96 3.94
N GLU A 99 -1.16 3.27 4.26
CA GLU A 99 -2.18 3.66 3.29
C GLU A 99 -1.77 4.94 2.56
N ARG A 100 -1.27 5.94 3.28
CA ARG A 100 -0.78 7.19 2.70
C ARG A 100 0.35 6.95 1.69
N ARG A 101 1.27 6.01 1.97
CA ARG A 101 2.35 5.64 1.04
C ARG A 101 1.81 4.99 -0.23
N ILE A 102 0.87 4.06 -0.09
CA ILE A 102 0.22 3.38 -1.22
C ILE A 102 -0.54 4.40 -2.08
N GLN A 103 -1.26 5.32 -1.44
CA GLN A 103 -2.03 6.36 -2.15
C GLN A 103 -1.10 7.26 -2.98
N VAL A 104 0.02 7.72 -2.41
CA VAL A 104 1.00 8.53 -3.15
C VAL A 104 1.57 7.78 -4.36
N GLN A 105 1.86 6.49 -4.21
CA GLN A 105 2.34 5.67 -5.34
C GLN A 105 1.27 5.54 -6.42
N LYS A 106 0.02 5.28 -6.03
CA LYS A 106 -1.12 5.19 -6.95
C LYS A 106 -1.32 6.49 -7.72
N ASP A 107 -1.37 7.63 -7.04
CA ASP A 107 -1.55 8.95 -7.65
C ASP A 107 -0.42 9.26 -8.63
N THR A 108 0.82 8.88 -8.28
CA THR A 108 1.99 9.04 -9.14
C THR A 108 1.84 8.21 -10.42
N MET A 109 1.42 6.95 -10.31
CA MET A 109 1.21 6.06 -11.46
C MET A 109 0.07 6.54 -12.35
N GLU A 110 -1.05 6.99 -11.77
CA GLU A 110 -2.17 7.56 -12.50
C GLU A 110 -1.77 8.84 -13.26
N ALA A 111 -1.01 9.74 -12.63
CA ALA A 111 -0.50 10.94 -13.26
C ALA A 111 0.42 10.63 -14.45
N ILE A 112 1.31 9.64 -14.31
CA ILE A 112 2.17 9.17 -15.41
C ILE A 112 1.32 8.60 -16.55
N GLY A 113 0.34 7.74 -16.23
CA GLY A 113 -0.57 7.15 -17.21
C GLY A 113 -1.37 8.20 -17.98
N LYS A 114 -1.91 9.20 -17.27
CA LYS A 114 -2.64 10.31 -17.88
C LYS A 114 -1.75 11.12 -18.83
N ARG A 115 -0.56 11.52 -18.41
CA ARG A 115 0.40 12.25 -19.25
C ARG A 115 0.73 11.48 -20.54
N ARG A 116 1.01 10.18 -20.41
CA ARG A 116 1.27 9.32 -21.57
C ARG A 116 0.09 9.27 -22.54
N ASN A 117 -1.12 9.09 -22.02
CA ASN A 117 -2.33 9.04 -22.84
C ASN A 117 -2.62 10.38 -23.52
N ASP A 118 -2.42 11.50 -22.83
CA ASP A 118 -2.57 12.83 -23.41
C ASP A 118 -1.57 13.07 -24.54
N SER A 119 -0.29 12.69 -24.37
CA SER A 119 0.71 12.77 -25.44
C SER A 119 0.36 11.90 -26.65
N ILE A 120 -0.13 10.67 -26.43
CA ILE A 120 -0.56 9.78 -27.51
C ILE A 120 -1.78 10.35 -28.24
N ARG A 121 -2.75 10.89 -27.51
CA ARG A 121 -3.95 11.51 -28.09
C ARG A 121 -3.59 12.71 -28.94
N GLU A 122 -2.69 13.56 -28.46
CA GLU A 122 -2.23 14.73 -29.22
C GLU A 122 -1.50 14.32 -30.50
N ALA A 123 -0.57 13.36 -30.42
CA ALA A 123 0.13 12.84 -31.59
C ALA A 123 -0.84 12.23 -32.63
N ASN A 124 -1.86 11.50 -32.17
CA ASN A 124 -2.89 10.93 -33.05
C ASN A 124 -3.76 12.00 -33.72
N LYS A 125 -4.08 13.07 -33.00
CA LYS A 125 -4.83 14.21 -33.54
C LYS A 125 -4.02 14.91 -34.64
N ILE A 126 -2.76 15.24 -34.38
CA ILE A 126 -1.84 15.85 -35.36
C ILE A 126 -1.74 14.99 -36.62
N ARG A 127 -1.59 13.66 -36.45
CA ARG A 127 -1.55 12.72 -37.57
C ARG A 127 -2.85 12.75 -38.38
N SER A 128 -4.00 12.71 -37.72
CA SER A 128 -5.31 12.75 -38.39
C SER A 128 -5.51 14.06 -39.18
N ASP A 129 -5.18 15.19 -38.56
CA ASP A 129 -5.29 16.50 -39.19
C ASP A 129 -4.37 16.62 -40.41
N SER A 130 -3.13 16.11 -40.31
CA SER A 130 -2.18 16.04 -41.42
C SER A 130 -2.68 15.17 -42.58
N LEU A 131 -3.25 14.00 -42.28
CA LEU A 131 -3.81 13.10 -43.29
C LEU A 131 -5.01 13.72 -44.01
N LYS A 132 -5.86 14.45 -43.27
CA LYS A 132 -7.00 15.17 -43.84
C LYS A 132 -6.53 16.28 -44.79
N ALA A 133 -5.55 17.07 -44.39
CA ALA A 133 -4.97 18.12 -45.24
C ALA A 133 -4.36 17.55 -46.54
N ILE A 134 -3.65 16.43 -46.46
CA ILE A 134 -3.09 15.74 -47.65
C ILE A 134 -4.20 15.27 -48.59
N LYS A 135 -5.30 14.73 -48.04
CA LYS A 135 -6.44 14.27 -48.82
C LYS A 135 -7.12 15.44 -49.55
N GLU A 136 -7.38 16.54 -48.85
CA GLU A 136 -7.97 17.75 -49.41
C GLU A 136 -7.10 18.37 -50.50
N ALA A 137 -5.77 18.40 -50.32
CA ALA A 137 -4.84 18.87 -51.34
C ALA A 137 -4.86 18.01 -52.61
N LYS A 138 -4.89 16.67 -52.48
CA LYS A 138 -4.99 15.75 -53.62
C LYS A 138 -6.32 15.88 -54.37
N GLU A 139 -7.40 16.11 -53.65
CA GLU A 139 -8.75 16.24 -54.25
C GLU A 139 -8.82 17.52 -55.10
N ASN A 140 -8.24 18.62 -54.64
CA ASN A 140 -8.17 19.90 -55.35
C ASN A 140 -7.23 19.88 -56.58
N GLU A 141 -6.17 19.07 -56.58
CA GLU A 141 -5.30 18.87 -57.76
C GLU A 141 -5.96 18.00 -58.85
N SER A 142 -6.91 17.14 -58.47
CA SER A 142 -7.55 16.18 -59.38
C SER A 142 -8.77 16.74 -60.14
N THR A 143 -9.26 17.93 -59.80
CA THR A 143 -10.28 18.64 -60.57
C THR A 143 -9.61 19.56 -61.59
N PRO A 144 -9.64 19.25 -62.90
CA PRO A 144 -9.06 20.14 -63.90
C PRO A 144 -9.87 21.45 -63.93
N SER A 145 -9.16 22.58 -63.99
CA SER A 145 -9.79 23.88 -64.25
C SER A 145 -10.54 23.84 -65.59
N PRO A 146 -11.72 24.48 -65.68
CA PRO A 146 -12.57 24.47 -66.89
C PRO A 146 -11.89 25.11 -68.10
#